data_AF-A0A505IVB7-F1
#
_entry.id   AF-A0A505IVB7-F1
#
_cell.length_a   1.000
_cell.length_b   1.000
_cell.length_c   1.000
_cell.angle_alpha   90.00
_cell.angle_beta   90.00
_cell.angle_gamma   90.00
#
_symmetry.space_group_name_H-M   'P 1'
#
loop_
_entity.id
_entity.type
_entity.pdbx_description
1 polymer ?
#
loop_
_entity_poly.entity_id
_entity_poly.type
_entity_poly.pdbx_seq_one_letter_code
_entity_poly.pdbx_strand_id
1 'polypeptide(L)'
;MGKFLNTEEYIYNWLEVFKPFFIEYPQIEGYCKKLLADIEDVITSVSPKTFWKLFPRLLGIDARLALLGETVNLLTDDDLTIGSEEIISWIETDYVTYTKEICGYNLSDATNGSLIFQVA
;
A
#
# COMPACT_ATOMS: atom_id res chain seq x y z
N MET A 1 -11.21 -6.56 -23.78
CA MET A 1 -10.08 -7.36 -23.28
C MET A 1 -9.33 -6.45 -22.31
N GLY A 2 -9.23 -6.81 -21.03
CA GLY A 2 -8.62 -5.93 -20.03
C GLY A 2 -7.14 -5.70 -20.35
N LYS A 3 -6.67 -4.46 -20.22
CA LYS A 3 -5.24 -4.14 -20.31
C LYS A 3 -4.54 -4.80 -19.12
N PHE A 4 -3.55 -5.66 -19.39
CA PHE A 4 -2.69 -6.16 -18.32
C PHE A 4 -1.81 -5.02 -17.84
N LEU A 5 -1.83 -4.78 -16.54
CA LEU A 5 -0.98 -3.77 -15.91
C LEU A 5 0.45 -4.31 -15.83
N ASN A 6 1.43 -3.50 -16.20
CA ASN A 6 2.85 -3.82 -15.97
C ASN A 6 3.38 -3.05 -14.75
N THR A 7 4.58 -3.41 -14.27
CA THR A 7 5.18 -2.81 -13.07
C THR A 7 5.35 -1.30 -13.19
N GLU A 8 5.84 -0.80 -14.33
CA GLU A 8 6.04 0.63 -14.56
C GLU A 8 4.70 1.39 -14.52
N GLU A 9 3.66 0.84 -15.13
CA GLU A 9 2.31 1.42 -15.11
C GLU A 9 1.71 1.41 -13.70
N TYR A 10 1.88 0.33 -12.94
CA TYR A 10 1.41 0.26 -11.55
C TYR A 10 2.10 1.32 -10.68
N ILE A 11 3.42 1.43 -10.77
CA ILE A 11 4.22 2.39 -10.01
C ILE A 11 3.85 3.82 -10.42
N TYR A 12 3.73 4.08 -11.72
CA TYR A 12 3.36 5.39 -12.25
C TYR A 12 2.00 5.85 -11.73
N ASN A 13 1.01 4.95 -11.72
CA ASN A 13 -0.34 5.29 -11.25
C ASN A 13 -0.32 5.75 -9.78
N TRP A 14 0.40 5.05 -8.91
CA TRP A 14 0.54 5.47 -7.51
C TRP A 14 1.34 6.77 -7.36
N LEU A 15 2.42 6.93 -8.13
CA LEU A 15 3.21 8.16 -8.08
C LEU A 15 2.35 9.38 -8.42
N GLU A 16 1.48 9.30 -9.42
CA GLU A 16 0.58 10.39 -9.79
C GLU A 16 -0.49 10.68 -8.73
N VAL A 17 -0.94 9.67 -7.97
CA VAL A 17 -1.82 9.87 -6.81
C VAL A 17 -1.14 10.71 -5.74
N PHE A 18 0.13 10.43 -5.42
CA PHE A 18 0.81 11.09 -4.28
C PHE A 18 1.56 12.38 -4.62
N LYS A 19 1.91 12.58 -5.89
CA LYS A 19 2.69 13.73 -6.36
C LYS A 19 2.15 15.10 -5.91
N PRO A 20 0.84 15.36 -5.85
CA PRO A 20 0.32 16.63 -5.34
C PRO A 20 0.73 16.93 -3.89
N PHE A 21 0.97 15.91 -3.08
CA PHE A 21 1.22 16.02 -1.64
C PHE A 21 2.71 16.13 -1.28
N PHE A 22 3.61 15.79 -2.19
CA PHE A 22 5.04 15.67 -1.89
C PHE A 22 5.71 16.96 -1.41
N ILE A 23 5.28 18.12 -1.92
CA ILE A 23 5.86 19.41 -1.53
C ILE A 23 5.51 19.75 -0.07
N GLU A 24 4.27 19.47 0.33
CA GLU A 24 3.76 19.80 1.66
C GLU A 24 4.14 18.73 2.70
N TYR A 25 4.22 17.48 2.26
CA TYR A 25 4.47 16.32 3.11
C TYR A 25 5.71 15.54 2.65
N PRO A 26 6.95 16.06 2.84
CA PRO A 26 8.17 15.44 2.34
C PRO A 26 8.47 14.07 2.99
N GLN A 27 8.01 13.84 4.22
CA GLN A 27 8.12 12.53 4.87
C GLN A 27 7.23 11.49 4.19
N ILE A 28 6.03 11.89 3.74
CA ILE A 28 5.13 11.04 2.96
C ILE A 28 5.72 10.75 1.58
N GLU A 29 6.36 11.73 0.94
CA GLU A 29 7.11 11.50 -0.31
C GLU A 29 8.18 10.43 -0.12
N GLY A 30 9.02 10.56 0.91
CA GLY A 30 10.08 9.60 1.21
C GLY A 30 9.54 8.19 1.47
N TYR A 31 8.45 8.09 2.23
CA TYR A 31 7.78 6.83 2.52
C TYR A 31 7.18 6.18 1.26
N CYS A 32 6.42 6.94 0.46
CA CYS A 32 5.84 6.45 -0.79
C CYS A 32 6.92 5.95 -1.77
N LYS A 33 7.98 6.74 -2.01
CA LYS A 33 9.08 6.32 -2.90
C LYS A 33 9.77 5.05 -2.44
N LYS A 34 9.92 4.86 -1.12
CA LYS A 34 10.45 3.63 -0.55
C LYS A 34 9.53 2.43 -0.87
N LEU A 35 8.22 2.56 -0.67
CA LEU A 35 7.26 1.50 -1.00
C LEU A 35 7.31 1.14 -2.49
N LEU A 36 7.37 2.14 -3.37
CA LEU A 36 7.45 1.91 -4.81
C LEU A 36 8.76 1.21 -5.22
N ALA A 37 9.89 1.59 -4.63
CA ALA A 37 11.16 0.89 -4.83
C ALA A 37 11.11 -0.56 -4.31
N ASP A 38 10.48 -0.79 -3.16
CA ASP A 38 10.29 -2.14 -2.60
C ASP A 38 9.47 -3.05 -3.55
N ILE A 39 8.54 -2.50 -4.34
CA ILE A 39 7.81 -3.25 -5.38
C ILE A 39 8.77 -3.74 -6.47
N GLU A 40 9.64 -2.86 -6.98
CA GLU A 40 10.61 -3.23 -8.01
C GLU A 40 11.53 -4.36 -7.51
N ASP A 41 12.03 -4.25 -6.29
CA ASP A 41 12.86 -5.26 -5.64
C ASP A 41 12.12 -6.60 -5.49
N VAL A 42 10.85 -6.55 -5.07
CA VAL A 42 10.03 -7.76 -4.94
C VAL A 42 9.83 -8.42 -6.30
N ILE A 43 9.39 -7.68 -7.31
CA ILE A 43 9.08 -8.22 -8.64
C ILE A 43 10.32 -8.82 -9.30
N THR A 44 11.46 -8.15 -9.22
CA THR A 44 12.73 -8.67 -9.78
C THR A 44 13.25 -9.92 -9.07
N SER A 45 12.82 -10.15 -7.83
CA SER A 45 13.20 -11.30 -7.00
C SER A 45 12.20 -12.47 -7.03
N VAL A 46 11.04 -12.31 -7.67
CA VAL A 46 10.01 -13.36 -7.74
C VAL A 46 10.45 -14.50 -8.65
N SER A 47 10.32 -15.71 -8.12
CA SER A 47 10.54 -16.98 -8.79
C SER A 47 9.59 -18.03 -8.21
N PRO A 48 9.43 -19.21 -8.83
CA PRO A 48 8.62 -20.28 -8.26
C PRO A 48 9.01 -20.68 -6.82
N LYS A 49 10.28 -20.51 -6.44
CA LYS A 49 10.79 -20.81 -5.10
C LYS A 49 10.52 -19.70 -4.07
N THR A 50 10.43 -18.46 -4.52
CA THR A 50 10.30 -17.27 -3.67
C THR A 50 8.89 -16.70 -3.65
N PHE A 51 8.02 -17.11 -4.59
CA PHE A 51 6.67 -16.59 -4.78
C PHE A 51 5.86 -16.55 -3.48
N TRP A 52 5.77 -17.67 -2.76
CA TRP A 52 4.95 -17.79 -1.55
C TRP A 52 5.42 -16.89 -0.40
N LYS A 53 6.67 -16.44 -0.44
CA LYS A 53 7.23 -15.49 0.54
C LYS A 53 7.06 -14.05 0.07
N LEU A 54 7.29 -13.79 -1.22
CA LEU A 54 7.35 -12.44 -1.77
C LEU A 54 5.98 -11.90 -2.16
N PHE A 55 5.03 -12.76 -2.54
CA PHE A 55 3.68 -12.34 -2.89
C PHE A 55 2.91 -11.74 -1.69
N PRO A 56 2.93 -12.35 -0.49
CA PRO A 56 2.43 -11.71 0.75
C PRO A 56 3.02 -10.32 1.01
N ARG A 57 4.32 -10.17 0.81
CA ARG A 57 5.02 -8.88 0.98
C ARG A 57 4.55 -7.86 -0.05
N LEU A 58 4.35 -8.27 -1.30
CA LEU A 58 3.80 -7.41 -2.35
C LEU A 58 2.40 -6.89 -1.97
N LEU A 59 1.55 -7.77 -1.45
CA LEU A 59 0.22 -7.38 -0.96
C LEU A 59 0.31 -6.42 0.23
N GLY A 60 1.30 -6.59 1.11
CA GLY A 60 1.55 -5.65 2.21
C GLY A 60 2.01 -4.27 1.74
N ILE A 61 2.74 -4.19 0.64
CA ILE A 61 3.12 -2.91 0.04
C ILE A 61 1.91 -2.26 -0.64
N ASP A 62 1.13 -3.02 -1.39
CA ASP A 62 -0.11 -2.56 -2.04
C ASP A 62 -1.11 -2.02 -1.01
N ALA A 63 -1.33 -2.74 0.10
CA ALA A 63 -2.20 -2.30 1.19
C ALA A 63 -1.73 -0.98 1.83
N ARG A 64 -0.41 -0.81 2.05
CA ARG A 64 0.14 0.45 2.56
C ARG A 64 -0.06 1.61 1.60
N LEU A 65 0.14 1.39 0.30
CA LEU A 65 -0.11 2.41 -0.73
C LEU A 65 -1.59 2.80 -0.74
N ALA A 66 -2.49 1.81 -0.66
CA ALA A 66 -3.93 2.07 -0.63
C ALA A 66 -4.36 2.88 0.60
N LEU A 67 -3.95 2.43 1.80
CA LEU A 67 -4.20 3.18 3.05
C LEU A 67 -3.60 4.58 3.03
N LEU A 68 -2.38 4.73 2.52
CA LEU A 68 -1.76 6.04 2.38
C LEU A 68 -2.57 6.94 1.46
N GLY A 69 -3.05 6.41 0.32
CA GLY A 69 -3.91 7.11 -0.63
C GLY A 69 -5.19 7.62 0.00
N GLU A 70 -5.85 6.79 0.81
CA GLU A 70 -7.03 7.21 1.56
C GLU A 70 -6.70 8.28 2.60
N THR A 71 -5.59 8.13 3.33
CA THR A 71 -5.21 9.04 4.42
C THR A 71 -4.81 10.42 3.90
N VAL A 72 -4.05 10.51 2.80
CA VAL A 72 -3.62 11.82 2.26
C VAL A 72 -4.80 12.62 1.71
N ASN A 73 -5.84 11.96 1.18
CA ASN A 73 -7.05 12.65 0.74
C ASN A 73 -7.77 13.35 1.92
N LEU A 74 -7.73 12.75 3.12
CA LEU A 74 -8.31 13.33 4.32
C LEU A 74 -7.50 14.54 4.85
N LEU A 75 -6.20 14.63 4.55
CA LEU A 75 -5.39 15.81 4.88
C LEU A 75 -5.78 17.03 4.05
N THR A 76 -6.10 16.83 2.77
CA THR A 76 -6.51 17.93 1.88
C THR A 76 -7.89 18.50 2.17
N ASP A 77 -8.75 17.72 2.84
CA ASP A 77 -10.10 18.12 3.18
C ASP A 77 -10.17 18.88 4.52
N ASP A 78 -9.02 19.24 5.14
CA ASP A 78 -8.89 19.79 6.49
C ASP A 78 -9.50 18.91 7.61
N ASP A 79 -9.86 17.65 7.28
CA ASP A 79 -10.52 16.70 8.19
C ASP A 79 -9.53 16.08 9.20
N LEU A 80 -8.23 16.10 8.90
CA LEU A 80 -7.17 15.56 9.76
C LEU A 80 -6.08 16.60 10.04
N THR A 81 -5.81 16.83 11.33
CA THR A 81 -4.70 17.66 11.81
C THR A 81 -3.61 16.79 12.43
N ILE A 82 -3.05 15.89 11.61
CA ILE A 82 -2.11 14.85 12.04
C ILE A 82 -0.78 15.01 11.31
N GLY A 83 0.34 14.82 12.01
CA GLY A 83 1.67 14.89 11.41
C GLY A 83 2.02 13.66 10.57
N SER A 84 2.87 13.83 9.54
CA SER A 84 3.26 12.74 8.63
C SER A 84 3.80 11.49 9.32
N GLU A 85 4.55 11.63 10.43
CA GLU A 85 5.12 10.49 11.16
C GLU A 85 4.04 9.64 11.84
N GLU A 86 3.00 10.29 12.37
CA GLU A 86 1.87 9.60 13.00
C GLU A 86 1.04 8.87 11.93
N ILE A 87 0.82 9.50 10.78
CA ILE A 87 0.18 8.87 9.61
C ILE A 87 0.92 7.61 9.18
N ILE A 88 2.25 7.70 9.00
CA ILE A 88 3.07 6.55 8.63
C ILE A 88 2.99 5.46 9.70
N SER A 89 3.00 5.83 10.99
CA SER A 89 2.87 4.86 12.09
C SER A 89 1.52 4.14 12.07
N TRP A 90 0.43 4.83 11.73
CA TRP A 90 -0.89 4.22 11.60
C TRP A 90 -0.95 3.26 10.43
N ILE A 91 -0.44 3.68 9.26
CA ILE A 91 -0.38 2.82 8.07
C ILE A 91 0.41 1.54 8.35
N GLU A 92 1.57 1.64 9.01
CA GLU A 92 2.39 0.48 9.36
C GLU A 92 1.73 -0.44 10.40
N THR A 93 0.77 0.07 11.18
CA THR A 93 0.00 -0.73 12.13
C THR A 93 -1.18 -1.44 11.45
N ASP A 94 -1.86 -0.75 10.52
CA ASP A 94 -3.19 -1.16 10.06
C ASP A 94 -3.17 -1.89 8.69
N TYR A 95 -2.10 -1.80 7.91
CA TYR A 95 -2.04 -2.40 6.57
C TYR A 95 -2.33 -3.91 6.54
N VAL A 96 -2.03 -4.62 7.62
CA VAL A 96 -2.24 -6.08 7.73
C VAL A 96 -3.73 -6.46 7.73
N THR A 97 -4.60 -5.58 8.20
CA THR A 97 -6.05 -5.82 8.25
C THR A 97 -6.81 -5.06 7.17
N TYR A 98 -6.19 -4.10 6.50
CA TYR A 98 -6.81 -3.29 5.46
C TYR A 98 -7.62 -4.10 4.43
N THR A 99 -7.00 -5.08 3.75
CA THR A 99 -7.68 -5.88 2.72
C THR A 99 -8.89 -6.65 3.27
N LYS A 100 -8.80 -7.06 4.53
CA LYS A 100 -9.86 -7.77 5.22
C LYS A 100 -11.03 -6.83 5.51
N GLU A 101 -10.76 -5.62 5.98
CA GLU A 101 -11.76 -4.60 6.32
C GLU A 101 -12.50 -4.11 5.06
N ILE A 102 -11.80 -3.81 3.97
CA ILE A 102 -12.44 -3.39 2.71
C ILE A 102 -13.28 -4.52 2.08
N CYS A 103 -13.04 -5.78 2.46
CA CYS A 103 -13.85 -6.92 2.07
C CYS A 103 -15.05 -7.17 3.02
N GLY A 104 -15.27 -6.30 4.01
CA GLY A 104 -16.41 -6.35 4.94
C GLY A 104 -16.24 -7.31 6.12
N TYR A 105 -15.04 -7.80 6.40
CA TYR A 105 -14.76 -8.62 7.58
C TYR A 105 -14.47 -7.73 8.79
N ASN A 106 -14.90 -8.18 9.98
CA ASN A 106 -14.47 -7.57 11.24
C ASN A 106 -13.06 -8.04 11.59
N LEU A 107 -12.33 -7.27 12.40
CA LEU A 107 -10.97 -7.61 12.85
C LEU A 107 -10.85 -8.99 13.51
N SER A 108 -11.90 -9.48 14.16
CA SER A 108 -11.95 -10.82 14.79
C SER A 108 -12.21 -11.98 13.81
N ASP A 109 -12.68 -11.69 12.60
CA ASP A 109 -13.19 -12.74 11.71
C ASP A 109 -12.06 -13.55 11.07
N ALA A 110 -12.26 -14.85 10.86
CA ALA A 110 -11.34 -15.61 10.04
C ALA A 110 -11.59 -15.29 8.55
N THR A 111 -10.54 -14.98 7.80
CA THR A 111 -10.64 -14.87 6.33
C THR A 111 -10.66 -16.26 5.69
N ASN A 112 -11.13 -16.36 4.45
CA ASN A 112 -10.93 -17.59 3.68
C ASN A 112 -9.46 -17.75 3.23
N GLY A 113 -9.14 -18.86 2.56
CA GLY A 113 -7.79 -19.19 2.10
C GLY A 113 -7.30 -18.42 0.85
N SER A 114 -7.95 -17.33 0.46
CA SER A 114 -7.53 -16.52 -0.69
C SER A 114 -6.21 -15.81 -0.42
N LEU A 115 -5.39 -15.65 -1.47
CA LEU A 115 -4.07 -15.02 -1.36
C LEU A 115 -4.14 -13.56 -0.96
N ILE A 116 -5.21 -12.85 -1.34
CA ILE A 116 -5.39 -11.43 -1.04
C ILE A 116 -5.41 -11.14 0.48
N PHE A 117 -5.70 -12.15 1.30
CA PHE A 117 -5.71 -12.04 2.77
C PHE A 117 -4.40 -12.47 3.42
N GLN A 118 -3.42 -12.95 2.65
CA GLN A 118 -2.10 -13.36 3.14
C GLN A 118 -1.14 -12.17 3.12
N VAL A 119 -1.53 -11.05 3.74
CA VAL A 119 -0.71 -9.83 3.80
C VAL A 119 0.42 -10.03 4.81
N ALA A 120 1.65 -9.64 4.46
CA ALA A 120 2.83 -9.69 5.33
C ALA A 120 3.66 -8.40 5.22
#